data_AF-C5AUB2-F1
#
_entry.id   AF-C5AUB2-F1
#
_cell.length_a   1.000
_cell.length_b   1.000
_cell.length_c   1.000
_cell.angle_alpha   90.00
_cell.angle_beta   90.00
_cell.angle_gamma   90.00
#
_symmetry.space_group_name_H-M   'P 1'
#
loop_
_entity.id
_entity.type
_entity.pdbx_description
1 polymer ?
#
loop_
_entity_poly.entity_id
_entity_poly.type
_entity_poly.pdbx_seq_one_letter_code
_entity_poly.pdbx_strand_id
1 'polypeptide(L)'
;MSVFQIRQGGTGAILWTGAAANEIQAMDAMAHDAGYYDHSDLPENMRRGLKVEALSFGAARGQASAGRTQGGRTGQVVMGTAINDRNLGRAAS
;
A
#
# COMPACT_ATOMS: atom_id res chain seq x y z
N MET A 1 7.71 -18.53 -9.03
CA MET A 1 6.58 -18.98 -8.20
C MET A 1 5.99 -17.76 -7.53
N SER A 2 4.69 -17.56 -7.64
CA SER A 2 3.98 -16.45 -7.01
C SER A 2 3.30 -16.98 -5.75
N VAL A 3 3.17 -16.13 -4.74
CA VAL A 3 2.33 -16.46 -3.60
C VAL A 3 0.93 -15.97 -3.89
N PHE A 4 -0.04 -16.80 -3.57
CA PHE A 4 -1.45 -16.50 -3.71
C PHE A 4 -2.06 -16.44 -2.32
N GLN A 5 -2.97 -15.49 -2.16
CA GLN A 5 -3.79 -15.34 -0.98
C GLN A 5 -5.23 -15.54 -1.39
N ILE A 6 -5.93 -16.42 -0.66
CA ILE A 6 -7.36 -16.65 -0.85
C ILE A 6 -8.09 -16.08 0.35
N ARG A 7 -9.04 -15.20 0.08
CA ARG A 7 -9.80 -14.48 1.09
C ARG A 7 -11.30 -14.61 0.86
N GLN A 8 -12.06 -14.58 1.94
CA GLN A 8 -13.50 -14.55 1.91
C GLN A 8 -13.97 -13.16 1.47
N GLY A 9 -14.59 -13.05 0.31
CA GLY A 9 -15.00 -11.80 -0.33
C GLY A 9 -16.02 -10.99 0.45
N GLY A 10 -16.81 -11.61 1.34
CA GLY A 10 -17.78 -10.91 2.19
C GLY A 10 -17.17 -10.23 3.42
N THR A 11 -16.14 -10.83 4.02
CA THR A 11 -15.53 -10.35 5.29
C THR A 11 -14.11 -9.81 5.10
N GLY A 12 -13.46 -10.16 4.00
CA GLY A 12 -12.03 -9.92 3.76
C GLY A 12 -11.11 -10.85 4.55
N ALA A 13 -11.65 -11.84 5.26
CA ALA A 13 -10.85 -12.77 6.06
C ALA A 13 -9.94 -13.63 5.16
N ILE A 14 -8.67 -13.76 5.53
CA ILE A 14 -7.71 -14.60 4.82
C ILE A 14 -7.96 -16.06 5.24
N LEU A 15 -8.28 -16.91 4.27
CA LEU A 15 -8.57 -18.32 4.49
C LEU A 15 -7.34 -19.19 4.20
N TRP A 16 -6.55 -18.80 3.21
CA TRP A 16 -5.38 -19.56 2.81
C TRP A 16 -4.32 -18.66 2.18
N THR A 17 -3.04 -18.98 2.36
CA THR A 17 -1.93 -18.28 1.70
C THR A 17 -0.81 -19.27 1.42
N GLY A 18 -0.39 -19.36 0.16
CA GLY A 18 0.63 -20.32 -0.26
C GLY A 18 1.22 -20.03 -1.62
N ALA A 19 2.35 -20.64 -1.92
CA ALA A 19 3.00 -20.52 -3.22
C ALA A 19 2.36 -21.46 -4.25
N ALA A 20 1.97 -20.94 -5.40
CA ALA A 20 1.45 -21.73 -6.51
C ALA A 20 1.99 -21.21 -7.86
N ALA A 21 1.81 -21.99 -8.91
CA ALA A 21 2.16 -21.56 -10.26
C ALA A 21 1.11 -20.64 -10.88
N ASN A 22 -0.17 -20.82 -10.53
CA ASN A 22 -1.30 -20.05 -11.03
C ASN A 22 -2.48 -20.08 -10.03
N GLU A 23 -3.52 -19.30 -10.30
CA GLU A 23 -4.71 -19.17 -9.43
C GLU A 23 -5.48 -20.49 -9.26
N ILE A 24 -5.54 -21.31 -10.31
CA ILE A 24 -6.23 -22.61 -10.27
C ILE A 24 -5.50 -23.56 -9.31
N GLN A 25 -4.17 -23.65 -9.41
CA GLN A 25 -3.34 -24.45 -8.49
C GLN A 25 -3.39 -23.92 -7.06
N ALA A 26 -3.51 -22.61 -6.87
CA ALA A 26 -3.71 -22.02 -5.55
C ALA A 26 -5.07 -22.44 -4.94
N MET A 27 -6.14 -22.42 -5.73
CA MET A 27 -7.45 -22.90 -5.28
C MET A 27 -7.47 -24.39 -5.00
N ASP A 28 -6.82 -25.19 -5.84
CA ASP A 28 -6.70 -26.63 -5.65
C ASP A 28 -5.92 -26.98 -4.38
N ALA A 29 -4.77 -26.32 -4.16
CA ALA A 29 -3.99 -26.47 -2.94
C ALA A 29 -4.75 -26.04 -1.69
N MET A 30 -5.53 -24.96 -1.76
CA MET A 30 -6.40 -24.54 -0.65
C MET A 30 -7.52 -25.55 -0.39
N ALA A 31 -8.17 -26.07 -1.44
CA ALA A 31 -9.22 -27.07 -1.31
C ALA A 31 -8.64 -28.33 -0.66
N HIS A 32 -7.47 -28.78 -1.12
CA HIS A 32 -6.75 -29.91 -0.56
C HIS A 32 -6.40 -29.72 0.93
N ASP A 33 -5.90 -28.55 1.30
CA ASP A 33 -5.57 -28.21 2.69
C ASP A 33 -6.83 -28.15 3.59
N ALA A 34 -7.96 -27.72 3.03
CA ALA A 34 -9.26 -27.75 3.68
C ALA A 34 -9.90 -29.16 3.74
N GLY A 35 -9.25 -30.18 3.16
CA GLY A 35 -9.70 -31.57 3.17
C GLY A 35 -10.61 -31.96 2.00
N TYR A 36 -10.75 -31.10 1.00
CA TYR A 36 -11.48 -31.37 -0.25
C TYR A 36 -10.56 -31.98 -1.30
N TYR A 37 -11.13 -32.73 -2.25
CA TYR A 37 -10.32 -33.36 -3.29
C TYR A 37 -9.80 -32.34 -4.31
N ASP A 38 -10.65 -31.40 -4.72
CA ASP A 38 -10.32 -30.32 -5.63
C ASP A 38 -11.18 -29.09 -5.33
N HIS A 39 -10.85 -27.98 -6.00
CA HIS A 39 -11.64 -26.75 -5.88
C HIS A 39 -13.08 -26.90 -6.41
N SER A 40 -13.41 -27.98 -7.13
CA SER A 40 -14.76 -28.25 -7.65
C SER A 40 -15.69 -28.82 -6.60
N ASP A 41 -15.14 -29.56 -5.64
CA ASP A 41 -15.86 -30.13 -4.50
C ASP A 41 -16.26 -29.07 -3.46
N LEU A 42 -15.67 -27.86 -3.55
CA LEU A 42 -16.04 -26.74 -2.70
C LEU A 42 -17.50 -26.32 -2.94
N PRO A 43 -18.29 -26.09 -1.89
CA PRO A 43 -19.65 -25.59 -1.99
C PRO A 43 -19.73 -24.32 -2.86
N GLU A 44 -20.74 -24.22 -3.73
CA GLU A 44 -20.89 -23.11 -4.68
C GLU A 44 -20.99 -21.74 -4.00
N ASN A 45 -21.65 -21.67 -2.84
CA ASN A 45 -21.74 -20.49 -1.99
C ASN A 45 -20.36 -20.07 -1.45
N MET A 46 -19.48 -21.03 -1.19
CA MET A 46 -18.09 -20.76 -0.83
C MET A 46 -17.32 -20.30 -2.06
N ARG A 47 -17.32 -21.07 -3.17
CA ARG A 47 -16.58 -20.73 -4.41
C ARG A 47 -16.88 -19.33 -4.92
N ARG A 48 -18.16 -18.94 -5.01
CA ARG A 48 -18.55 -17.59 -5.48
C ARG A 48 -18.16 -16.47 -4.52
N GLY A 49 -17.98 -16.81 -3.24
CA GLY A 49 -17.57 -15.88 -2.20
C GLY A 49 -16.06 -15.77 -2.04
N LEU A 50 -15.24 -16.57 -2.71
CA LEU A 50 -13.78 -16.53 -2.58
C LEU A 50 -13.17 -15.53 -3.56
N LYS A 51 -12.15 -14.80 -3.09
CA LYS A 51 -11.28 -13.97 -3.92
C LYS A 51 -9.87 -14.52 -3.83
N VAL A 52 -9.26 -14.75 -4.99
CA VAL A 52 -7.87 -15.20 -5.13
C VAL A 52 -7.05 -14.01 -5.60
N GLU A 53 -5.98 -13.69 -4.88
CA GLU A 53 -5.11 -12.56 -5.20
C GLU A 53 -3.66 -13.02 -5.22
N ALA A 54 -2.98 -12.78 -6.34
CA ALA A 54 -1.55 -13.01 -6.45
C ALA A 54 -0.78 -11.93 -5.69
N LEU A 55 -0.07 -12.31 -4.64
CA LEU A 55 0.88 -11.46 -3.94
C LEU A 55 2.13 -11.31 -4.81
N SER A 56 2.24 -10.14 -5.43
CA SER A 56 3.47 -9.71 -6.07
C SER A 56 4.41 -9.18 -4.99
N PHE A 57 5.29 -10.04 -4.48
CA PHE A 57 6.44 -9.60 -3.71
C PHE A 57 7.45 -9.00 -4.68
N GLY A 58 7.19 -7.77 -5.12
CA GLY A 58 8.26 -6.95 -5.66
C GLY A 58 9.35 -6.90 -4.59
N ALA A 59 10.58 -7.23 -4.95
CA ALA A 59 11.72 -6.81 -4.15
C ALA A 59 11.45 -5.35 -3.78
N ALA A 60 11.38 -5.04 -2.49
CA ALA A 60 11.21 -3.69 -2.01
C ALA A 60 12.46 -2.87 -2.40
N ARG A 61 12.54 -2.48 -3.66
CA ARG A 61 13.29 -1.33 -4.16
C ARG A 61 12.24 -0.42 -4.77
N GLY A 62 11.78 0.55 -3.97
CA GLY A 62 11.12 1.72 -4.54
C GLY A 62 9.64 1.94 -4.19
N GLN A 63 9.14 1.45 -3.06
CA GLN A 63 7.89 1.97 -2.48
C GLN A 63 8.07 2.34 -1.00
N ALA A 64 9.14 3.10 -0.74
CA ALA A 64 9.03 4.20 0.19
C ALA A 64 8.95 5.46 -0.67
N SER A 65 7.75 5.89 -1.00
CA SER A 65 7.48 7.29 -1.27
C SER A 65 7.73 8.05 0.03
N ALA A 66 9.01 8.21 0.37
CA ALA A 66 9.47 9.32 1.17
C ALA A 66 9.16 10.55 0.33
N GLY A 67 7.93 11.05 0.48
CA GLY A 67 7.59 12.42 0.19
C GLY A 67 8.46 13.30 1.07
N ARG A 68 9.73 13.46 0.70
CA ARG A 68 10.42 14.70 0.96
C ARG A 68 9.65 15.71 0.15
N THR A 69 8.72 16.39 0.82
CA THR A 69 8.29 17.71 0.40
C THR A 69 9.57 18.51 0.28
N GLN A 70 10.11 18.55 -0.94
CA GLN A 70 11.05 19.54 -1.39
C GLN A 70 10.25 20.83 -1.36
N GLY A 71 10.18 21.43 -0.17
CA GLY A 71 9.67 22.76 0.04
C GLY A 71 10.49 23.66 -0.85
N GLY A 72 9.90 24.05 -1.98
CA GLY A 72 10.34 25.17 -2.77
C GLY A 72 10.37 26.38 -1.84
N ARG A 73 11.55 26.70 -1.34
CA ARG A 73 11.84 28.05 -0.88
C ARG A 73 12.77 28.66 -1.90
N THR A 74 12.14 29.04 -3.00
CA THR A 74 12.64 30.03 -3.95
C THR A 74 13.06 31.24 -3.12
N GLY A 75 14.36 31.35 -2.85
CA GLY A 75 14.96 32.56 -2.29
C GLY A 75 15.02 33.63 -3.37
N GLN A 76 13.86 34.09 -3.83
CA GLN A 76 13.72 35.40 -4.46
C GLN A 76 13.09 36.32 -3.44
N VAL A 77 13.92 36.88 -2.56
CA VAL A 77 13.55 38.13 -1.89
C VAL A 77 13.97 39.21 -2.87
N VAL A 78 12.97 39.71 -3.59
CA VAL A 78 13.07 40.87 -4.47
C VAL A 78 13.62 42.04 -3.65
N MET A 79 14.74 42.58 -4.15
CA MET A 79 15.28 43.87 -3.80
C MET A 79 14.22 44.93 -4.11
N GLY A 80 13.59 45.47 -3.06
CA GLY A 80 12.53 46.48 -3.13
C GLY A 80 12.72 47.50 -2.02
N THR A 81 13.15 48.68 -2.44
CA THR A 81 13.51 49.87 -1.67
C THR A 81 12.45 50.35 -0.67
N ALA A 82 12.86 50.61 0.58
CA ALA A 82 12.31 51.70 1.39
C ALA A 82 13.34 52.14 2.44
N ILE A 83 14.10 53.17 2.07
CA ILE A 83 14.83 54.03 3.01
C ILE A 83 13.78 54.71 3.89
N ASN A 84 13.85 54.56 5.21
CA ASN A 84 13.44 55.61 6.15
C ASN A 84 14.23 55.45 7.45
N ASP A 85 15.37 56.14 7.45
CA ASP A 85 16.07 56.61 8.63
C ASP A 85 15.16 57.60 9.38
N ARG A 86 14.79 57.31 10.64
CA ARG A 86 14.57 58.36 11.65
C ARG A 86 14.40 57.82 13.07
N ASN A 87 15.24 58.38 13.94
CA ASN A 87 15.09 58.62 15.38
C ASN A 87 15.66 57.59 16.37
N LEU A 88 16.97 57.73 16.55
CA LEU A 88 17.67 57.78 17.84
C LEU A 88 16.85 58.42 18.98
N GLY A 89 16.94 57.80 20.16
CA GLY A 89 16.93 58.48 21.46
C GLY A 89 15.55 58.65 22.12
N ARG A 90 15.35 58.02 23.28
CA ARG A 90 15.68 58.65 24.57
C ARG A 90 15.30 57.71 25.72
N ALA A 91 16.28 57.47 26.58
CA ALA A 91 16.10 56.91 27.90
C ALA A 91 15.42 57.92 28.84
N ALA A 92 14.96 57.39 29.97
CA ALA A 92 14.70 58.06 31.24
C ALA A 92 13.26 58.52 31.55
N SER A 93 12.87 58.06 32.75
CA SER A 93 11.82 58.47 33.69
C SER A 93 10.37 58.24 33.30
#